data_AF-A0A0K1PQV1-F1
#
_entry.id   AF-A0A0K1PQV1-F1
#
_cell.length_a   1.000
_cell.length_b   1.000
_cell.length_c   1.000
_cell.angle_alpha   90.00
_cell.angle_beta   90.00
_cell.angle_gamma   90.00
#
_symmetry.space_group_name_H-M   'P 1'
#
loop_
_entity.id
_entity.type
_entity.pdbx_description
1 polymer ?
#
loop_
_entity_poly.entity_id
_entity_poly.type
_entity_poly.pdbx_seq_one_letter_code
_entity_poly.pdbx_strand_id
1 'polypeptide(L)'
;MPEKVSISREFVRGAARMADLVYVISQMKTLIEQDIAHVSLVGLYKGNWGDAFNTIWNATAVAVAKSPAEKVVLVGEDGDVSTYVGGRREDETIEPRPVMIRHAREIGGEVFVCGSKRQVFRRVGEAQWVDMSAPRAGQTEALGFEAMDGYGWNEIYAAGWGGEIWRYDGATWTQCSSPTNVILSAVCCAGDGQVYVAGQGGVLVKGRGDAWAPVAWEDEVDADLWDLCWFRDKLYVATMSGLYTLDANRLVPVDFGAMGPVSCYNLSVAQGVMWSVGKADVASFDGTTWRKYD
;
A
#
# COMPACT_ATOMS: atom_id res chain seq x y z
N MET A 1 5.93 26.09 19.58
CA MET A 1 6.13 24.96 18.65
C MET A 1 4.90 24.91 17.77
N PRO A 2 5.01 24.68 16.45
CA PRO A 2 3.83 24.42 15.63
C PRO A 2 3.06 23.23 16.24
N GLU A 3 1.73 23.29 16.17
CA GLU A 3 0.86 22.21 16.66
C GLU A 3 1.03 20.97 15.78
N LYS A 4 1.11 19.80 16.41
CA LYS A 4 1.26 18.51 15.74
C LYS A 4 0.01 18.19 14.93
N VAL A 5 0.16 17.79 13.67
CA VAL A 5 -0.98 17.49 12.79
C VAL A 5 -1.73 16.26 13.30
N SER A 6 -1.02 15.28 13.87
CA SER A 6 -1.60 14.08 14.46
C SER A 6 -2.54 14.33 15.65
N ILE A 7 -2.55 15.52 16.26
CA ILE A 7 -3.49 15.85 17.34
C ILE A 7 -4.92 15.79 16.80
N SER A 8 -5.16 16.41 15.64
CA SER A 8 -6.48 16.54 15.02
C SER A 8 -6.81 15.43 14.02
N ARG A 9 -5.80 14.66 13.57
CA ARG A 9 -5.93 13.70 12.47
C ARG A 9 -5.35 12.33 12.79
N GLU A 10 -5.85 11.32 12.10
CA GLU A 10 -5.23 10.00 11.97
C GLU A 10 -4.75 9.83 10.53
N PHE A 11 -3.56 9.26 10.35
CA PHE A 11 -3.06 8.91 9.01
C PHE A 11 -3.43 7.47 8.68
N VAL A 12 -3.74 7.21 7.41
CA VAL A 12 -4.25 5.91 6.94
C VAL A 12 -3.20 5.22 6.05
N ARG A 13 -2.82 5.83 4.93
CA ARG A 13 -1.80 5.35 3.98
C ARG A 13 -1.17 6.54 3.27
N GLY A 14 -0.01 6.36 2.65
CA GLY A 14 0.61 7.38 1.82
C GLY A 14 1.31 6.85 0.59
N ALA A 15 1.50 7.74 -0.38
CA ALA A 15 2.27 7.46 -1.58
C ALA A 15 3.35 8.52 -1.74
N ALA A 16 4.60 8.08 -1.68
CA ALA A 16 5.77 8.91 -1.90
C ALA A 16 5.84 9.30 -3.39
N ARG A 17 5.92 10.60 -3.66
CA ARG A 17 6.09 11.12 -5.01
C ARG A 17 7.55 11.46 -5.29
N MET A 18 8.23 12.03 -4.31
CA MET A 18 9.64 12.46 -4.39
C MET A 18 10.38 12.10 -3.10
N ALA A 19 11.70 12.31 -3.08
CA ALA A 19 12.52 12.11 -1.89
C ALA A 19 12.08 12.97 -0.70
N ASP A 20 11.48 14.13 -0.95
CA ASP A 20 11.04 15.12 0.03
C ASP A 20 9.53 15.41 -0.03
N LEU A 21 8.75 14.58 -0.74
CA LEU A 21 7.31 14.71 -0.90
C LEU A 21 6.58 13.37 -0.80
N VAL A 22 5.73 13.25 0.22
CA VAL A 22 4.74 12.17 0.35
C VAL A 22 3.34 12.76 0.49
N TYR A 23 2.37 12.16 -0.20
CA TYR A 23 0.96 12.44 0.02
C TYR A 23 0.36 11.39 0.94
N VAL A 24 -0.44 11.82 1.91
CA VAL A 24 -0.97 10.96 2.96
C VAL A 24 -2.49 11.13 3.02
N ILE A 25 -3.19 10.00 2.98
CA ILE A 25 -4.60 9.90 3.32
C ILE A 25 -4.71 10.15 4.82
N SER A 26 -5.46 11.18 5.21
CA SER A 26 -5.74 11.49 6.60
C SER A 26 -7.24 11.62 6.85
N GLN A 27 -7.66 11.40 8.08
CA GLN A 27 -9.02 11.58 8.55
C GLN A 27 -9.01 12.45 9.80
N MET A 28 -9.97 13.36 9.92
CA MET A 28 -10.17 14.19 11.11
C MET A 28 -10.83 13.35 12.21
N LYS A 29 -10.24 13.34 13.41
CA LYS A 29 -10.75 12.57 14.55
C LYS A 29 -12.18 12.94 14.92
N THR A 30 -12.51 14.23 14.89
CA THR A 30 -13.86 14.73 15.20
C THR A 30 -14.92 14.22 14.23
N LEU A 31 -14.56 13.96 12.98
CA LEU A 31 -15.48 13.45 11.96
C LEU A 31 -15.57 11.92 12.00
N ILE A 32 -14.47 11.24 12.37
CA ILE A 32 -14.50 9.81 12.71
C ILE A 32 -15.47 9.56 13.87
N GLU A 33 -15.40 10.36 14.94
CA GLU A 33 -16.30 10.26 16.10
C GLU A 33 -17.79 10.47 15.75
N GLN A 34 -18.06 11.15 14.65
CA GLN A 34 -19.41 11.43 14.15
C GLN A 34 -19.87 10.45 13.07
N ASP A 35 -19.04 9.45 12.71
CA ASP A 35 -19.30 8.50 11.63
C ASP A 35 -19.59 9.17 10.28
N ILE A 36 -18.90 10.29 10.01
CA ILE A 36 -19.04 11.05 8.76
C ILE A 36 -17.96 10.59 7.79
N ALA A 37 -18.37 10.07 6.64
CA ALA A 37 -17.46 9.70 5.57
C ALA A 37 -16.71 10.93 5.04
N HIS A 38 -15.39 10.88 5.10
CA HIS A 38 -14.51 11.94 4.61
C HIS A 38 -13.06 11.45 4.52
N VAL A 39 -12.29 12.06 3.63
CA VAL A 39 -10.83 11.99 3.64
C VAL A 39 -10.26 13.38 3.35
N SER A 40 -9.15 13.68 4.00
CA SER A 40 -8.29 14.80 3.66
C SER A 40 -6.98 14.26 3.11
N LEU A 41 -6.66 14.58 1.85
CA LEU A 41 -5.33 14.34 1.32
C LEU A 41 -4.42 15.49 1.78
N VAL A 42 -3.35 15.15 2.50
CA VAL A 42 -2.32 16.10 2.93
C VAL A 42 -0.99 15.78 2.26
N GLY A 43 -0.19 16.80 1.98
CA GLY A 43 1.17 16.67 1.51
C GLY A 43 2.16 17.01 2.61
N LEU A 44 3.20 16.20 2.77
CA LEU A 44 4.38 16.52 3.56
C LEU A 44 5.51 16.86 2.59
N TYR A 45 5.78 18.15 2.42
CA TYR A 45 6.79 18.66 1.49
C TYR A 45 7.93 19.34 2.24
N LYS A 46 9.16 18.83 2.09
CA LYS A 46 10.35 19.38 2.76
C LYS A 46 10.16 19.56 4.27
N GLY A 47 9.45 18.61 4.90
CA GLY A 47 9.14 18.62 6.32
C GLY A 47 8.00 19.55 6.74
N ASN A 48 7.27 20.15 5.80
CA ASN A 48 6.12 21.00 6.08
C ASN A 48 4.84 20.32 5.60
N TRP A 49 3.85 20.26 6.48
CA TRP A 49 2.51 19.78 6.17
C TRP A 49 1.69 20.84 5.43
N GLY A 50 0.89 20.41 4.47
CA GLY A 50 -0.10 21.25 3.81
C GLY A 50 -1.28 20.43 3.29
N ASP A 51 -2.47 21.01 3.31
CA ASP A 51 -3.67 20.38 2.75
C ASP A 51 -3.63 20.41 1.21
N ALA A 52 -3.93 19.27 0.57
CA ALA A 52 -4.13 19.21 -0.87
C ALA A 52 -5.61 19.43 -1.21
N PHE A 53 -6.50 18.56 -0.71
CA PHE A 53 -7.96 18.69 -0.85
C PHE A 53 -8.70 17.73 0.09
N ASN A 54 -10.01 17.93 0.23
CA ASN A 54 -10.92 17.03 0.93
C ASN A 54 -11.88 16.32 -0.04
N THR A 55 -12.31 15.12 0.34
CA THR A 55 -13.37 14.34 -0.32
C THR A 55 -14.59 14.23 0.60
N ILE A 56 -15.73 13.89 0.00
CA ILE A 56 -16.99 13.56 0.71
C ILE A 56 -17.25 12.04 0.75
N TRP A 57 -16.22 11.26 0.45
CA TRP A 57 -16.21 9.81 0.37
C TRP A 57 -14.92 9.28 1.00
N ASN A 58 -14.93 8.03 1.46
CA ASN A 58 -13.77 7.40 2.09
C ASN A 58 -12.79 6.90 1.04
N ALA A 59 -11.53 7.30 1.16
CA ALA A 59 -10.44 6.76 0.36
C ALA A 59 -9.71 5.64 1.10
N THR A 60 -9.49 4.52 0.42
CA THR A 60 -8.75 3.37 0.99
C THR A 60 -7.38 3.19 0.38
N ALA A 61 -7.16 3.76 -0.80
CA ALA A 61 -5.99 3.48 -1.61
C ALA A 61 -5.42 4.74 -2.24
N VAL A 62 -4.09 4.82 -2.30
CA VAL A 62 -3.37 5.92 -2.92
C VAL A 62 -2.10 5.40 -3.61
N ALA A 63 -1.82 5.90 -4.80
CA ALA A 63 -0.59 5.62 -5.54
C ALA A 63 -0.15 6.87 -6.30
N VAL A 64 1.08 6.87 -6.82
CA VAL A 64 1.58 7.94 -7.69
C VAL A 64 1.76 7.37 -9.08
N ALA A 65 0.91 7.77 -10.03
CA ALA A 65 1.10 7.46 -11.44
C ALA A 65 2.39 8.12 -11.95
N LYS A 66 3.07 7.50 -12.91
CA LYS A 66 4.15 8.11 -13.71
C LYS A 66 3.73 8.39 -15.15
N SER A 67 2.71 7.66 -15.63
CA SER A 67 2.11 7.78 -16.96
C SER A 67 0.59 7.96 -16.83
N PRO A 68 -0.07 8.76 -17.71
CA PRO A 68 0.54 9.59 -18.76
C PRO A 68 1.22 10.86 -18.22
N ALA A 69 1.00 11.18 -16.94
CA ALA A 69 1.68 12.24 -16.22
C ALA A 69 1.89 11.85 -14.77
N GLU A 70 2.92 12.41 -14.14
CA GLU A 70 3.16 12.14 -12.73
C GLU A 70 2.16 12.88 -11.84
N LYS A 71 1.26 12.12 -11.20
CA LYS A 71 0.24 12.65 -10.28
C LYS A 71 -0.11 11.64 -9.20
N VAL A 72 -0.54 12.12 -8.03
CA VAL A 72 -1.13 11.24 -7.03
C VAL A 72 -2.54 10.86 -7.48
N VAL A 73 -2.91 9.60 -7.30
CA VAL A 73 -4.22 9.03 -7.61
C VAL A 73 -4.78 8.49 -6.30
N LEU A 74 -5.82 9.15 -5.80
CA LEU A 74 -6.56 8.76 -4.60
C LEU A 74 -7.82 8.01 -5.04
N VAL A 75 -8.07 6.84 -4.45
CA VAL A 75 -9.16 5.95 -4.87
C VAL A 75 -10.02 5.56 -3.67
N GLY A 76 -11.34 5.73 -3.82
CA GLY A 76 -12.37 5.31 -2.88
C GLY A 76 -12.80 3.86 -3.07
N GLU A 77 -13.48 3.32 -2.06
CA GLU A 77 -13.93 1.93 -2.03
C GLU A 77 -14.85 1.58 -3.21
N ASP A 78 -15.69 2.53 -3.62
CA ASP A 78 -16.72 2.35 -4.66
C ASP A 78 -16.29 2.91 -6.04
N GLY A 79 -14.99 3.18 -6.21
CA GLY A 79 -14.41 3.57 -7.50
C GLY A 79 -14.46 5.07 -7.81
N ASP A 80 -14.81 5.91 -6.85
CA ASP A 80 -14.56 7.36 -6.97
C ASP A 80 -13.06 7.62 -6.91
N VAL A 81 -12.55 8.47 -7.80
CA VAL A 81 -11.12 8.76 -7.91
C VAL A 81 -10.92 10.26 -7.94
N SER A 82 -9.93 10.74 -7.19
CA SER A 82 -9.41 12.10 -7.35
C SER A 82 -7.92 12.02 -7.64
N THR A 83 -7.49 12.68 -8.71
CA THR A 83 -6.07 12.85 -9.02
C THR A 83 -5.61 14.25 -8.63
N TYR A 84 -4.34 14.40 -8.28
CA TYR A 84 -3.80 15.69 -7.87
C TYR A 84 -2.33 15.87 -8.25
N VAL A 85 -2.00 17.07 -8.73
CA VAL A 85 -0.61 17.51 -8.94
C VAL A 85 -0.54 19.02 -8.92
N GLY A 86 0.40 19.58 -8.16
CA GLY A 86 0.72 21.02 -8.21
C GLY A 86 -0.47 21.95 -7.96
N GLY A 87 -1.39 21.59 -7.05
CA GLY A 87 -2.59 22.38 -6.76
C GLY A 87 -3.79 22.14 -7.67
N ARG A 88 -3.63 21.32 -8.73
CA ARG A 88 -4.73 20.95 -9.62
C ARG A 88 -5.29 19.58 -9.23
N ARG A 89 -6.60 19.53 -9.00
CA ARG A 89 -7.37 18.30 -8.78
C ARG A 89 -8.24 18.01 -10.00
N GLU A 90 -8.36 16.74 -10.34
CA GLU A 90 -9.30 16.23 -11.35
C GLU A 90 -10.01 14.99 -10.77
N ASP A 91 -11.29 14.83 -11.06
CA ASP A 91 -12.08 13.69 -10.57
C ASP A 91 -12.34 12.69 -11.71
N GLU A 92 -12.31 11.41 -11.37
CA GLU A 92 -12.57 10.29 -12.29
C GLU A 92 -13.48 9.27 -11.63
N THR A 93 -13.89 8.28 -12.40
CA THR A 93 -14.67 7.15 -11.90
C THR A 93 -14.15 5.87 -12.55
N ILE A 94 -13.96 4.84 -11.74
CA ILE A 94 -13.66 3.49 -12.23
C ILE A 94 -14.97 2.88 -12.73
N GLU A 95 -14.99 2.49 -14.01
CA GLU A 95 -16.11 1.77 -14.61
C GLU A 95 -15.65 0.44 -15.23
N PRO A 96 -16.41 -0.67 -15.05
CA PRO A 96 -17.61 -0.77 -14.21
C PRO A 96 -17.32 -0.52 -12.72
N ARG A 97 -18.30 0.07 -12.01
CA ARG A 97 -18.19 0.35 -10.58
C ARG A 97 -17.66 -0.85 -9.78
N PRO A 98 -16.54 -0.69 -9.06
CA PRO A 98 -16.01 -1.74 -8.21
C PRO A 98 -16.81 -1.89 -6.91
N VAL A 99 -16.52 -2.95 -6.18
CA VAL A 99 -16.99 -3.25 -4.84
C VAL A 99 -15.76 -3.31 -3.95
N MET A 100 -15.62 -2.32 -3.08
CA MET A 100 -14.62 -2.28 -2.01
C MET A 100 -13.18 -2.47 -2.50
N ILE A 101 -12.64 -1.43 -3.13
CA ILE A 101 -11.21 -1.29 -3.40
C ILE A 101 -10.42 -1.26 -2.08
N ARG A 102 -9.32 -2.01 -2.03
CA ARG A 102 -8.46 -2.20 -0.86
C ARG A 102 -7.08 -1.56 -1.02
N HIS A 103 -6.53 -1.59 -2.24
CA HIS A 103 -5.15 -1.21 -2.48
C HIS A 103 -4.95 -0.57 -3.86
N ALA A 104 -3.97 0.32 -3.96
CA ALA A 104 -3.49 0.92 -5.19
C ALA A 104 -1.97 0.83 -5.24
N ARG A 105 -1.42 0.50 -6.41
CA ARG A 105 0.02 0.37 -6.61
C ARG A 105 0.41 0.94 -7.97
N GLU A 106 1.56 1.61 -8.02
CA GLU A 106 2.19 1.93 -9.31
C GLU A 106 2.99 0.72 -9.78
N ILE A 107 2.70 0.24 -10.99
CA ILE A 107 3.41 -0.86 -11.63
C ILE A 107 3.67 -0.46 -13.08
N GLY A 108 4.94 -0.39 -13.49
CA GLY A 108 5.32 -0.08 -14.87
C GLY A 108 4.95 1.34 -15.33
N GLY A 109 4.78 2.26 -14.38
CA GLY A 109 4.43 3.66 -14.56
C GLY A 109 2.93 3.97 -14.44
N GLU A 110 2.08 2.96 -14.37
CA GLU A 110 0.62 3.11 -14.32
C GLU A 110 0.07 2.69 -12.96
N VAL A 111 -1.12 3.18 -12.61
CA VAL A 111 -1.78 2.82 -11.35
C VAL A 111 -2.70 1.64 -11.56
N PHE A 112 -2.53 0.63 -10.72
CA PHE A 112 -3.41 -0.53 -10.61
C PHE A 112 -4.10 -0.47 -9.26
N VAL A 113 -5.35 -0.93 -9.20
CA VAL A 113 -6.11 -1.07 -7.95
C VAL A 113 -6.71 -2.45 -7.83
N CYS A 114 -6.80 -2.98 -6.62
CA CYS A 114 -7.52 -4.23 -6.35
C CYS A 114 -8.41 -4.15 -5.13
N GLY A 115 -9.33 -5.10 -5.02
CA GLY A 115 -10.21 -5.22 -3.88
C GLY A 115 -11.00 -6.51 -3.84
N SER A 116 -12.20 -6.43 -3.26
CA SER A 116 -13.11 -7.57 -3.09
C SER A 116 -13.44 -8.25 -4.41
N LYS A 117 -13.97 -9.48 -4.38
CA LYS A 117 -14.37 -10.25 -5.59
C LYS A 117 -13.26 -10.37 -6.66
N ARG A 118 -12.01 -10.35 -6.20
CA ARG A 118 -10.78 -10.44 -7.02
C ARG A 118 -10.72 -9.36 -8.10
N GLN A 119 -11.28 -8.17 -7.85
CA GLN A 119 -11.25 -7.11 -8.84
C GLN A 119 -9.86 -6.51 -8.98
N VAL A 120 -9.47 -6.24 -10.22
CA VAL A 120 -8.28 -5.50 -10.58
C VAL A 120 -8.63 -4.53 -11.70
N PHE A 121 -8.33 -3.25 -11.51
CA PHE A 121 -8.47 -2.23 -12.54
C PHE A 121 -7.14 -1.53 -12.78
N ARG A 122 -6.86 -1.21 -14.04
CA ARG A 122 -5.64 -0.53 -14.48
C ARG A 122 -6.00 0.82 -15.08
N ARG A 123 -5.35 1.88 -14.59
CA ARG A 123 -5.47 3.24 -15.12
C ARG A 123 -4.48 3.42 -16.27
N VAL A 124 -4.94 3.21 -17.50
CA VAL A 124 -4.12 3.26 -18.74
C VAL A 124 -3.97 4.68 -19.30
N GLY A 125 -4.73 5.63 -18.79
CA GLY A 125 -4.74 7.03 -19.24
C GLY A 125 -5.51 7.93 -18.28
N GLU A 126 -5.59 9.22 -18.60
CA GLU A 126 -6.42 10.18 -17.84
C GLU A 126 -7.89 9.76 -17.90
N ALA A 127 -8.50 9.51 -16.74
CA ALA A 127 -9.86 8.98 -16.60
C ALA A 127 -10.15 7.71 -17.43
N GLN A 128 -9.13 6.93 -17.76
CA GLN A 128 -9.26 5.69 -18.54
C GLN A 128 -8.87 4.49 -17.69
N TRP A 129 -9.89 3.76 -17.25
CA TRP A 129 -9.76 2.56 -16.44
C TRP A 129 -10.16 1.33 -17.25
N VAL A 130 -9.37 0.27 -17.13
CA VAL A 130 -9.61 -1.03 -17.75
C VAL A 130 -9.79 -2.07 -16.67
N ASP A 131 -10.91 -2.79 -16.69
CA ASP A 131 -11.11 -3.99 -15.89
C ASP A 131 -10.22 -5.11 -16.45
N MET A 132 -9.32 -5.59 -15.61
CA MET A 132 -8.46 -6.73 -15.91
C MET A 132 -8.48 -7.72 -14.75
N SER A 133 -9.64 -7.87 -14.11
CA SER A 133 -9.81 -8.67 -12.92
C SER A 133 -9.47 -10.15 -13.16
N ALA A 134 -9.00 -10.81 -12.12
CA ALA A 134 -8.89 -12.27 -12.10
C ALA A 134 -10.30 -12.91 -12.16
N PRO A 135 -10.41 -14.22 -12.48
CA PRO A 135 -11.67 -14.96 -12.41
C PRO A 135 -12.45 -14.63 -11.14
N ARG A 136 -13.59 -13.94 -11.32
CA ARG A 136 -14.39 -13.36 -10.23
C ARG A 136 -14.72 -14.42 -9.18
N ALA A 137 -14.63 -14.03 -7.92
CA ALA A 137 -15.17 -14.88 -6.85
C ALA A 137 -16.69 -15.03 -7.02
N GLY A 138 -17.21 -16.20 -6.68
CA GLY A 138 -18.65 -16.48 -6.69
C GLY A 138 -19.44 -15.51 -5.81
N GLN A 139 -20.74 -15.41 -6.03
CA GLN A 139 -21.59 -14.46 -5.29
C GLN A 139 -21.51 -14.67 -3.78
N THR A 140 -21.46 -15.93 -3.34
CA THR A 140 -21.38 -16.33 -1.93
C THR A 140 -19.97 -16.35 -1.35
N GLU A 141 -18.93 -16.20 -2.17
CA GLU A 141 -17.53 -16.24 -1.71
C GLU A 141 -17.09 -14.88 -1.16
N ALA A 142 -16.65 -14.83 0.08
CA ALA A 142 -16.01 -13.66 0.68
C ALA A 142 -14.51 -13.65 0.36
N LEU A 143 -14.17 -13.59 -0.94
CA LEU A 143 -12.80 -13.59 -1.44
C LEU A 143 -12.49 -12.27 -2.16
N GLY A 144 -11.22 -11.88 -2.15
CA GLY A 144 -10.76 -10.59 -2.64
C GLY A 144 -9.28 -10.38 -2.38
N PHE A 145 -8.70 -9.40 -3.06
CA PHE A 145 -7.31 -9.02 -2.89
C PHE A 145 -7.18 -7.85 -1.92
N GLU A 146 -6.24 -7.95 -0.99
CA GLU A 146 -5.87 -6.87 -0.07
C GLU A 146 -4.60 -6.14 -0.52
N ALA A 147 -3.75 -6.79 -1.34
CA ALA A 147 -2.54 -6.17 -1.86
C ALA A 147 -2.15 -6.71 -3.23
N MET A 148 -1.37 -5.90 -3.94
CA MET A 148 -0.72 -6.28 -5.20
C MET A 148 0.63 -5.60 -5.35
N ASP A 149 1.52 -6.21 -6.12
CA ASP A 149 2.76 -5.60 -6.62
C ASP A 149 3.19 -6.31 -7.91
N GLY A 150 4.15 -5.75 -8.64
CA GLY A 150 4.62 -6.37 -9.87
C GLY A 150 6.05 -5.99 -10.26
N TYR A 151 6.69 -6.87 -11.03
CA TYR A 151 7.95 -6.55 -11.72
C TYR A 151 7.73 -5.67 -12.96
N GLY A 152 6.48 -5.55 -13.39
CA GLY A 152 6.03 -4.81 -14.56
C GLY A 152 4.59 -5.17 -14.88
N TRP A 153 4.01 -4.53 -15.89
CA TRP A 153 2.61 -4.74 -16.27
C TRP A 153 2.30 -6.18 -16.72
N ASN A 154 3.33 -6.95 -17.09
CA ASN A 154 3.24 -8.33 -17.55
C ASN A 154 3.64 -9.37 -16.47
N GLU A 155 3.95 -8.95 -15.25
CA GLU A 155 4.19 -9.87 -14.14
C GLU A 155 3.72 -9.21 -12.83
N ILE A 156 2.46 -9.46 -12.48
CA ILE A 156 1.80 -8.89 -11.31
C ILE A 156 1.38 -10.03 -10.38
N TYR A 157 1.54 -9.84 -9.08
CA TYR A 157 1.06 -10.73 -8.06
C TYR A 157 0.03 -10.01 -7.19
N ALA A 158 -1.06 -10.70 -6.86
CA ALA A 158 -2.11 -10.20 -5.98
C ALA A 158 -2.42 -11.25 -4.91
N ALA A 159 -2.68 -10.80 -3.69
CA ALA A 159 -2.97 -11.68 -2.56
C ALA A 159 -4.05 -11.09 -1.65
N GLY A 160 -4.73 -11.94 -0.88
CA GLY A 160 -5.79 -11.47 0.00
C GLY A 160 -6.49 -12.55 0.82
N TRP A 161 -7.82 -12.50 0.82
CA TRP A 161 -8.68 -13.32 1.66
C TRP A 161 -8.59 -14.80 1.28
N GLY A 162 -8.70 -15.69 2.28
CA GLY A 162 -8.57 -17.14 2.09
C GLY A 162 -7.15 -17.60 1.75
N GLY A 163 -6.14 -16.75 1.94
CA GLY A 163 -4.75 -17.04 1.62
C GLY A 163 -4.48 -17.10 0.12
N GLU A 164 -5.36 -16.55 -0.72
CA GLU A 164 -5.21 -16.63 -2.16
C GLU A 164 -3.97 -15.85 -2.63
N ILE A 165 -3.21 -16.47 -3.52
CA ILE A 165 -2.10 -15.85 -4.26
C ILE A 165 -2.39 -16.06 -5.74
N TRP A 166 -2.39 -14.97 -6.51
CA TRP A 166 -2.66 -14.96 -7.94
C TRP A 166 -1.53 -14.28 -8.68
N ARG A 167 -1.23 -14.78 -9.89
CA ARG A 167 -0.22 -14.23 -10.79
C ARG A 167 -0.87 -13.85 -12.12
N TYR A 168 -0.57 -12.66 -12.60
CA TYR A 168 -0.84 -12.22 -13.96
C TYR A 168 0.45 -12.31 -14.78
N ASP A 169 0.39 -12.93 -15.95
CA ASP A 169 1.54 -13.13 -16.84
C ASP A 169 1.58 -12.18 -18.06
N GLY A 170 0.77 -11.11 -18.03
CA GLY A 170 0.59 -10.18 -19.15
C GLY A 170 -0.56 -10.55 -20.09
N ALA A 171 -1.16 -11.72 -19.91
CA ALA A 171 -2.34 -12.14 -20.65
C ALA A 171 -3.44 -12.68 -19.74
N THR A 172 -3.09 -13.54 -18.79
CA THR A 172 -4.05 -14.29 -17.96
C THR A 172 -3.68 -14.29 -16.50
N TRP A 173 -4.70 -14.34 -15.65
CA TRP A 173 -4.56 -14.57 -14.22
C TRP A 173 -4.62 -16.07 -13.92
N THR A 174 -3.62 -16.57 -13.18
CA THR A 174 -3.57 -17.95 -12.69
C THR A 174 -3.46 -17.95 -11.17
N GLN A 175 -4.27 -18.77 -10.51
CA GLN A 175 -4.17 -18.99 -9.07
C GLN A 175 -2.97 -19.88 -8.76
N CYS A 176 -2.12 -19.42 -7.85
CA CYS A 176 -0.96 -20.17 -7.38
C CYS A 176 -1.34 -21.07 -6.20
N SER A 177 -0.57 -22.14 -5.98
CA SER A 177 -0.70 -22.94 -4.76
C SER A 177 -0.19 -22.15 -3.56
N SER A 178 -1.09 -21.85 -2.62
CA SER A 178 -0.76 -21.14 -1.38
C SER A 178 -0.57 -22.12 -0.22
N PRO A 179 0.48 -21.97 0.60
CA PRO A 179 0.72 -22.83 1.76
C PRO A 179 -0.09 -22.40 3.00
N THR A 180 -1.00 -21.44 2.87
CA THR A 180 -1.78 -20.87 3.97
C THR A 180 -3.19 -20.50 3.52
N ASN A 181 -4.08 -20.27 4.48
CA ASN A 181 -5.46 -19.83 4.28
C ASN A 181 -5.82 -18.55 5.07
N VAL A 182 -4.84 -17.92 5.73
CA VAL A 182 -5.04 -16.65 6.47
C VAL A 182 -5.23 -15.47 5.50
N ILE A 183 -5.68 -14.32 6.00
CA ILE A 183 -5.72 -13.10 5.16
C ILE A 183 -4.29 -12.62 4.92
N LEU A 184 -3.93 -12.45 3.64
CA LEU A 184 -2.65 -11.90 3.20
C LEU A 184 -2.82 -10.42 2.87
N SER A 185 -2.19 -9.55 3.65
CA SER A 185 -2.36 -8.09 3.63
C SER A 185 -1.32 -7.34 2.78
N ALA A 186 -0.23 -7.98 2.39
CA ALA A 186 0.88 -7.31 1.72
C ALA A 186 1.53 -8.18 0.64
N VAL A 187 1.97 -7.54 -0.46
CA VAL A 187 2.74 -8.16 -1.55
C VAL A 187 3.90 -7.24 -1.88
N CYS A 188 5.11 -7.80 -2.03
CA CYS A 188 6.29 -7.07 -2.47
C CYS A 188 7.07 -7.91 -3.50
N CYS A 189 7.19 -7.39 -4.72
CA CYS A 189 8.08 -7.93 -5.75
C CYS A 189 9.49 -7.37 -5.50
N ALA A 190 10.36 -8.17 -4.87
CA ALA A 190 11.64 -7.73 -4.35
C ALA A 190 12.75 -7.72 -5.41
N GLY A 191 13.78 -6.88 -5.20
CA GLY A 191 14.92 -6.76 -6.11
C GLY A 191 15.81 -8.00 -6.19
N ASP A 192 15.68 -8.95 -5.26
CA ASP A 192 16.35 -10.26 -5.30
C ASP A 192 15.66 -11.28 -6.23
N GLY A 193 14.57 -10.89 -6.88
CA GLY A 193 13.82 -11.72 -7.81
C GLY A 193 12.82 -12.66 -7.12
N GLN A 194 12.57 -12.51 -5.82
CA GLN A 194 11.50 -13.18 -5.08
C GLN A 194 10.28 -12.29 -4.90
N VAL A 195 9.11 -12.90 -4.76
CA VAL A 195 7.90 -12.23 -4.32
C VAL A 195 7.66 -12.63 -2.87
N TYR A 196 7.47 -11.63 -2.02
CA TYR A 196 7.13 -11.81 -0.62
C TYR A 196 5.67 -11.44 -0.40
N VAL A 197 4.94 -12.30 0.29
CA VAL A 197 3.51 -12.11 0.59
C VAL A 197 3.32 -12.33 2.08
N ALA A 198 2.81 -11.32 2.77
CA ALA A 198 2.66 -11.34 4.22
C ALA A 198 1.21 -11.12 4.65
N GLY A 199 0.89 -11.53 5.87
CA GLY A 199 -0.48 -11.53 6.37
C GLY A 199 -0.61 -11.63 7.88
N GLN A 200 -1.78 -12.11 8.28
CA GLN A 200 -2.16 -12.28 9.67
C GLN A 200 -1.25 -13.27 10.41
N GLY A 201 -1.07 -13.04 11.72
CA GLY A 201 -0.38 -13.98 12.62
C GLY A 201 1.07 -14.25 12.22
N GLY A 202 1.78 -13.23 11.74
CA GLY A 202 3.19 -13.34 11.35
C GLY A 202 3.44 -14.13 10.07
N VAL A 203 2.41 -14.52 9.31
CA VAL A 203 2.58 -15.32 8.10
C VAL A 203 3.36 -14.53 7.05
N LEU A 204 4.47 -15.10 6.60
CA LEU A 204 5.24 -14.65 5.44
C LEU A 204 5.50 -15.84 4.52
N VAL A 205 5.10 -15.72 3.26
CA VAL A 205 5.35 -16.67 2.19
C VAL A 205 6.25 -16.00 1.17
N LYS A 206 7.22 -16.74 0.62
CA LYS A 206 8.06 -16.27 -0.48
C LYS A 206 8.05 -17.26 -1.65
N GLY A 207 8.18 -16.73 -2.85
CA GLY A 207 8.14 -17.53 -4.06
C GLY A 207 8.18 -16.70 -5.33
N ARG A 208 8.09 -17.38 -6.48
CA ARG A 208 7.86 -16.75 -7.79
C ARG A 208 7.29 -17.77 -8.77
N GLY A 209 6.41 -17.34 -9.65
CA GLY A 209 5.65 -18.27 -10.49
C GLY A 209 4.75 -19.15 -9.62
N ASP A 210 4.88 -20.47 -9.78
CA ASP A 210 4.04 -21.45 -9.08
C ASP A 210 4.70 -22.09 -7.85
N ALA A 211 5.92 -21.67 -7.50
CA ALA A 211 6.67 -22.19 -6.37
C ALA A 211 6.61 -21.23 -5.17
N TRP A 212 5.88 -21.63 -4.14
CA TRP A 212 5.67 -20.84 -2.92
C TRP A 212 6.01 -21.65 -1.67
N ALA A 213 6.71 -21.04 -0.72
CA ALA A 213 7.07 -21.66 0.54
C ALA A 213 6.92 -20.65 1.69
N PRO A 214 6.44 -21.10 2.87
CA PRO A 214 6.46 -20.26 4.06
C PRO A 214 7.91 -19.97 4.48
N VAL A 215 8.14 -18.79 5.03
CA VAL A 215 9.38 -18.49 5.77
C VAL A 215 9.28 -19.16 7.13
N ALA A 216 10.17 -20.12 7.39
CA ALA A 216 10.24 -20.81 8.67
C ALA A 216 11.01 -19.95 9.68
N TRP A 217 10.28 -19.17 10.48
CA TRP A 217 10.85 -18.25 11.46
C TRP A 217 11.76 -18.94 12.48
N GLU A 218 12.88 -18.30 12.84
CA GLU A 218 13.70 -18.73 13.98
C GLU A 218 13.08 -18.35 15.32
N ASP A 219 12.45 -17.17 15.37
CA ASP A 219 11.79 -16.61 16.54
C ASP A 219 10.25 -16.65 16.35
N GLU A 220 9.49 -16.63 17.46
CA GLU A 220 8.04 -16.49 17.38
C GLU A 220 7.65 -15.13 16.78
N VAL A 221 6.76 -15.14 15.80
CA VAL A 221 6.17 -13.95 15.18
C VAL A 221 4.66 -14.14 15.17
N ASP A 222 3.96 -13.42 16.03
CA ASP A 222 2.50 -13.47 16.21
C ASP A 222 1.79 -12.21 15.69
N ALA A 223 2.54 -11.11 15.51
CA ALA A 223 2.03 -9.86 15.00
C ALA A 223 1.63 -9.96 13.52
N ASP A 224 0.51 -9.31 13.18
CA ASP A 224 0.10 -9.12 11.79
C ASP A 224 1.13 -8.28 11.02
N LEU A 225 1.48 -8.74 9.82
CA LEU A 225 2.43 -8.09 8.92
C LEU A 225 1.64 -7.27 7.87
N TRP A 226 1.58 -5.97 8.07
CA TRP A 226 0.62 -5.09 7.38
C TRP A 226 1.10 -4.57 6.04
N ASP A 227 2.40 -4.35 5.87
CA ASP A 227 2.96 -3.90 4.59
C ASP A 227 4.41 -4.35 4.43
N LEU A 228 4.84 -4.44 3.18
CA LEU A 228 6.17 -4.88 2.77
C LEU A 228 6.74 -3.89 1.76
N CYS A 229 8.03 -3.58 1.87
CA CYS A 229 8.72 -2.93 0.77
C CYS A 229 10.17 -3.37 0.64
N TRP A 230 10.63 -3.51 -0.60
CA TRP A 230 12.04 -3.69 -0.89
C TRP A 230 12.74 -2.33 -0.94
N PHE A 231 13.77 -2.15 -0.11
CA PHE A 231 14.55 -0.93 -0.08
C PHE A 231 16.01 -1.24 0.24
N ARG A 232 16.92 -0.83 -0.66
CA ARG A 232 18.38 -1.02 -0.52
C ARG A 232 18.77 -2.46 -0.15
N ASP A 233 18.34 -3.39 -0.99
CA ASP A 233 18.64 -4.82 -0.89
C ASP A 233 18.16 -5.49 0.41
N LYS A 234 17.11 -4.93 1.01
CA LYS A 234 16.45 -5.47 2.19
C LYS A 234 14.94 -5.43 2.03
N LEU A 235 14.28 -6.47 2.53
CA LEU A 235 12.84 -6.45 2.74
C LEU A 235 12.55 -5.79 4.09
N TYR A 236 11.84 -4.67 4.04
CA TYR A 236 11.25 -4.05 5.23
C TYR A 236 9.84 -4.57 5.43
N VAL A 237 9.49 -4.80 6.69
CA VAL A 237 8.22 -5.39 7.13
C VAL A 237 7.61 -4.48 8.19
N ALA A 238 6.43 -3.93 7.91
CA ALA A 238 5.69 -3.07 8.82
C ALA A 238 4.66 -3.88 9.61
N THR A 239 4.60 -3.65 10.92
CA THR A 239 3.44 -3.98 11.76
C THR A 239 2.75 -2.68 12.20
N MET A 240 1.66 -2.75 12.98
CA MET A 240 1.07 -1.53 13.57
C MET A 240 1.99 -0.84 14.58
N SER A 241 2.94 -1.58 15.18
CA SER A 241 3.74 -1.14 16.33
C SER A 241 5.22 -0.98 16.03
N GLY A 242 5.70 -1.43 14.85
CA GLY A 242 7.12 -1.36 14.53
C GLY A 242 7.44 -1.64 13.07
N LEU A 243 8.71 -1.40 12.75
CA LEU A 243 9.30 -1.68 11.46
C LEU A 243 10.46 -2.65 11.66
N TYR A 244 10.57 -3.62 10.77
CA TYR A 244 11.59 -4.67 10.83
C TYR A 244 12.29 -4.79 9.47
N THR A 245 13.49 -5.33 9.45
CA THR A 245 14.10 -5.89 8.25
C THR A 245 14.12 -7.40 8.34
N LEU A 246 13.86 -8.08 7.23
CA LEU A 246 14.07 -9.52 7.14
C LEU A 246 15.56 -9.82 6.99
N ASP A 247 16.12 -10.57 7.93
CA ASP A 247 17.45 -11.18 7.82
C ASP A 247 17.29 -12.70 7.81
N ALA A 248 17.53 -13.32 6.65
CA ALA A 248 17.21 -14.72 6.37
C ALA A 248 15.76 -15.09 6.72
N ASN A 249 15.55 -15.65 7.91
CA ASN A 249 14.28 -16.09 8.48
C ASN A 249 14.06 -15.51 9.89
N ARG A 250 14.53 -14.28 10.11
CA ARG A 250 14.35 -13.53 11.34
C ARG A 250 13.89 -12.11 11.04
N LEU A 251 12.95 -11.59 11.82
CA LEU A 251 12.61 -10.17 11.82
C LEU A 251 13.54 -9.43 12.79
N VAL A 252 14.35 -8.53 12.24
CA VAL A 252 15.25 -7.68 13.02
C VAL A 252 14.60 -6.30 13.17
N PRO A 253 14.28 -5.83 14.40
CA PRO A 253 13.69 -4.52 14.60
C PRO A 253 14.59 -3.41 14.05
N VAL A 254 13.98 -2.43 13.36
CA VAL A 254 14.68 -1.22 12.95
C VAL A 254 14.99 -0.36 14.17
N ASP A 255 16.26 -0.01 14.35
CA ASP A 255 16.68 0.97 15.34
C ASP A 255 16.47 2.39 14.80
N PHE A 256 15.52 3.10 15.39
CA PHE A 256 15.25 4.50 15.08
C PHE A 256 16.21 5.47 15.80
N GLY A 257 17.05 4.98 16.73
CA GLY A 257 17.96 5.80 17.51
C GLY A 257 17.22 6.85 18.35
N ALA A 258 17.76 8.07 18.37
CA ALA A 258 17.27 9.14 19.25
C ALA A 258 15.84 9.64 18.96
N MET A 259 15.27 9.36 17.78
CA MET A 259 13.88 9.75 17.48
C MET A 259 12.85 8.85 18.18
N GLY A 260 13.28 7.70 18.70
CA GLY A 260 12.40 6.69 19.29
C GLY A 260 11.49 6.01 18.25
N PRO A 261 10.60 5.11 18.71
CA PRO A 261 9.73 4.36 17.82
C PRO A 261 8.75 5.27 17.06
N VAL A 262 8.33 4.78 15.89
CA VAL A 262 7.28 5.38 15.06
C VAL A 262 6.14 4.39 14.90
N SER A 263 4.92 4.90 14.86
CA SER A 263 3.81 4.10 14.39
C SER A 263 4.11 3.68 12.94
N CYS A 264 3.84 2.42 12.62
CA CYS A 264 4.03 1.89 11.28
C CYS A 264 2.71 1.31 10.80
N TYR A 265 2.55 1.23 9.49
CA TYR A 265 1.44 0.51 8.87
C TYR A 265 1.70 0.36 7.38
N ASN A 266 1.90 1.47 6.69
CA ASN A 266 2.11 1.51 5.25
C ASN A 266 3.51 2.03 4.89
N LEU A 267 4.11 1.42 3.87
CA LEU A 267 5.43 1.74 3.35
C LEU A 267 5.35 2.24 1.92
N SER A 268 6.14 3.25 1.59
CA SER A 268 6.22 3.80 0.24
C SER A 268 7.65 4.23 -0.09
N VAL A 269 8.07 4.10 -1.35
CA VAL A 269 9.44 4.44 -1.77
C VAL A 269 9.39 5.38 -2.97
N ALA A 270 10.17 6.45 -2.92
CA ALA A 270 10.40 7.32 -4.07
C ALA A 270 11.80 7.92 -4.03
N GLN A 271 12.47 7.96 -5.19
CA GLN A 271 13.75 8.65 -5.38
C GLN A 271 14.81 8.31 -4.31
N GLY A 272 14.92 7.03 -3.94
CA GLY A 272 15.91 6.55 -2.98
C GLY A 272 15.61 6.84 -1.51
N VAL A 273 14.39 7.30 -1.20
CA VAL A 273 13.87 7.49 0.16
C VAL A 273 12.69 6.57 0.39
N MET A 274 12.73 5.85 1.52
CA MET A 274 11.59 5.08 2.03
C MET A 274 10.81 5.91 3.04
N TRP A 275 9.50 5.78 3.01
CA TRP A 275 8.56 6.45 3.89
C TRP A 275 7.75 5.40 4.65
N SER A 276 7.64 5.58 5.97
CA SER A 276 6.71 4.85 6.82
C SER A 276 5.58 5.77 7.23
N VAL A 277 4.35 5.38 6.94
CA VAL A 277 3.13 6.09 7.34
C VAL A 277 2.41 5.20 8.35
N GLY A 278 2.46 5.61 9.61
CA GLY A 278 1.68 5.00 10.68
C GLY A 278 0.53 5.89 11.10
N LYS A 279 -0.28 5.41 12.04
CA LYS A 279 -1.50 6.08 12.47
C LYS A 279 -1.28 7.49 13.04
N ALA A 280 -0.16 7.71 13.73
CA ALA A 280 0.11 8.92 14.50
C ALA A 280 1.33 9.71 14.04
N ASP A 281 2.15 9.16 13.16
CA ASP A 281 3.36 9.81 12.67
C ASP A 281 3.76 9.30 11.27
N VAL A 282 4.59 10.10 10.61
CA VAL A 282 5.24 9.73 9.35
C VAL A 282 6.74 9.80 9.55
N ALA A 283 7.48 8.87 8.96
CA ALA A 283 8.93 8.87 8.99
C ALA A 283 9.53 8.65 7.61
N SER A 284 10.68 9.27 7.33
CA SER A 284 11.45 9.04 6.12
C SER A 284 12.83 8.48 6.43
N PHE A 285 13.36 7.66 5.53
CA PHE A 285 14.67 7.05 5.60
C PHE A 285 15.41 7.21 4.28
N ASP A 286 16.49 7.99 4.29
CA ASP A 286 17.39 8.15 3.13
C ASP A 286 18.43 7.02 3.04
N GLY A 287 18.21 5.94 3.77
CA GLY A 287 19.11 4.80 3.89
C GLY A 287 20.33 5.01 4.79
N THR A 288 20.44 6.18 5.42
CA THR A 288 21.43 6.44 6.48
C THR A 288 20.77 7.03 7.73
N THR A 289 19.81 7.95 7.54
CA THR A 289 19.22 8.74 8.60
C THR A 289 17.71 8.65 8.55
N TRP A 290 17.11 8.40 9.70
CA TRP A 290 15.67 8.51 9.89
C TRP A 290 15.26 9.93 10.29
N ARG A 291 14.13 10.39 9.77
CA ARG A 291 13.49 11.65 10.17
C ARG A 291 12.04 11.40 10.49
N LYS A 292 11.55 11.95 11.59
CA LYS A 292 10.16 11.85 12.05
C LYS A 292 9.41 13.16 11.79
N TYR A 293 8.15 13.03 11.39
CA TYR A 293 7.23 14.12 11.11
C TYR A 293 5.91 13.85 11.83
N ASP A 294 5.38 14.87 12.49
CA ASP A 294 4.18 14.83 13.31
C ASP A 294 3.42 16.15 13.16
#